data_AF-A0A6V6YSZ7-F1
#
_entry.id   AF-A0A6V6YSZ7-F1
#
_cell.length_a   1.000
_cell.length_b   1.000
_cell.length_c   1.000
_cell.angle_alpha   90.00
_cell.angle_beta   90.00
_cell.angle_gamma   90.00
#
_symmetry.space_group_name_H-M   'P 1'
#
loop_
_entity.id
_entity.type
_entity.pdbx_description
1 polymer ?
#
loop_
_entity_poly.entity_id
_entity_poly.type
_entity_poly.pdbx_seq_one_letter_code
_entity_poly.pdbx_strand_id
1 'polypeptide(L)'
;MESKNNIQKYSIIAGIFVSAFFPLLIFRESLFIDLCIQICDFGLFWNPIFWGLMFPLFIIFLFWNTTKKISFSLNKITYFQACSQFSFRISLKLIIAFFTIYIIGKFINGFSAPLQSQFLDQIVFSLLMILFLSFILMILTFLSSLILIKASQNTQTLNQTK
;
A
#
# COMPACT_ATOMS: atom_id res chain seq x y z
N MET A 1 25.27 -9.71 13.72
CA MET A 1 23.93 -9.08 13.90
C MET A 1 23.53 -8.13 12.76
N GLU A 2 24.35 -7.94 11.72
CA GLU A 2 24.15 -6.92 10.67
C GLU A 2 23.07 -7.22 9.62
N SER A 3 22.75 -8.48 9.32
CA SER A 3 21.83 -8.82 8.21
C SER A 3 20.38 -8.33 8.42
N LYS A 4 19.93 -8.22 9.68
CA LYS A 4 18.59 -7.72 10.02
C LYS A 4 18.38 -6.26 9.65
N ASN A 5 19.44 -5.44 9.69
CA ASN A 5 19.33 -4.00 9.41
C ASN A 5 19.25 -3.71 7.90
N ASN A 6 19.91 -4.50 7.06
CA ASN A 6 19.94 -4.24 5.62
C ASN A 6 18.60 -4.50 4.94
N ILE A 7 17.89 -5.57 5.32
CA ILE A 7 16.57 -5.84 4.73
C ILE A 7 15.52 -4.80 5.11
N GLN A 8 15.58 -4.27 6.34
CA GLN A 8 14.68 -3.20 6.79
C GLN A 8 14.92 -1.92 5.99
N LYS A 9 16.18 -1.55 5.75
CA LYS A 9 16.53 -0.41 4.89
C LYS A 9 15.97 -0.56 3.47
N TYR A 10 16.18 -1.71 2.83
CA TYR A 10 15.62 -1.97 1.49
C TYR A 10 14.10 -1.93 1.46
N SER A 11 13.45 -2.34 2.56
CA SER A 11 12.00 -2.27 2.69
C SER A 11 11.46 -0.85 2.78
N ILE A 12 12.16 0.05 3.46
CA ILE A 12 11.79 1.45 3.54
C ILE A 12 11.93 2.08 2.15
N ILE A 13 13.06 1.84 1.47
CA ILE A 13 13.32 2.37 0.14
C ILE A 13 12.28 1.87 -0.87
N ALA A 14 11.96 0.58 -0.85
CA ALA A 14 10.91 0.02 -1.70
C ALA A 14 9.53 0.60 -1.37
N GLY A 15 9.22 0.79 -0.08
CA GLY A 15 7.99 1.43 0.36
C GLY A 15 7.88 2.88 -0.14
N ILE A 16 8.98 3.65 -0.06
CA ILE A 16 9.06 5.02 -0.60
C ILE A 16 8.87 5.00 -2.11
N PHE A 17 9.50 4.07 -2.84
CA PHE A 17 9.35 4.01 -4.29
C PHE A 17 7.91 3.71 -4.71
N VAL A 18 7.26 2.72 -4.07
CA VAL A 18 5.85 2.39 -4.33
C VAL A 18 4.93 3.55 -3.95
N SER A 19 5.23 4.25 -2.86
CA SER A 19 4.39 5.33 -2.38
C SER A 19 4.65 6.69 -3.03
N ALA A 20 5.84 6.94 -3.58
CA ALA A 20 6.20 8.22 -4.21
C ALA A 20 5.34 8.57 -5.43
N PHE A 21 4.76 7.55 -6.08
CA PHE A 21 3.77 7.76 -7.13
C PHE A 21 2.50 8.45 -6.62
N PHE A 22 2.10 8.23 -5.36
CA PHE A 22 0.87 8.82 -4.81
C PHE A 22 0.96 10.33 -4.63
N PRO A 23 1.94 10.91 -3.89
CA PRO A 23 2.09 12.36 -3.78
C PRO A 23 2.20 13.03 -5.15
N LEU A 24 2.95 12.44 -6.09
CA LEU A 24 3.07 12.97 -7.46
C LEU A 24 1.74 13.03 -8.21
N LEU A 25 0.90 12.00 -8.07
CA LEU A 25 -0.42 11.95 -8.70
C LEU A 25 -1.43 12.88 -8.01
N ILE A 26 -1.28 13.11 -6.70
CA ILE A 26 -2.20 13.89 -5.87
C ILE A 26 -1.91 15.39 -5.91
N PHE A 27 -0.64 15.81 -6.05
CA PHE A 27 -0.33 17.25 -6.14
C PHE A 27 -0.38 17.80 -7.57
N ARG A 28 -0.71 16.94 -8.54
CA ARG A 28 -1.01 17.36 -9.91
C ARG A 28 -2.51 17.66 -10.02
N GLU A 29 -2.90 18.69 -10.77
CA GLU A 29 -4.29 18.89 -11.23
C GLU A 29 -4.69 17.70 -12.12
N SER A 30 -5.05 16.58 -11.50
CA SER A 30 -5.31 15.32 -12.19
C SER A 30 -6.52 14.63 -11.59
N LEU A 31 -7.21 13.89 -12.46
CA LEU A 31 -8.36 13.04 -12.13
C LEU A 31 -8.10 12.08 -10.96
N PHE A 32 -6.84 11.85 -10.57
CA PHE A 32 -6.48 10.97 -9.48
C PHE A 32 -6.97 11.45 -8.10
N ILE A 33 -6.96 12.77 -7.84
CA ILE A 33 -7.52 13.32 -6.59
C ILE A 33 -9.03 13.05 -6.56
N ASP A 34 -9.72 13.34 -7.66
CA ASP A 34 -11.16 13.11 -7.78
C ASP A 34 -11.49 11.62 -7.55
N LEU A 35 -10.67 10.72 -8.08
CA LEU A 35 -10.79 9.27 -7.87
C LEU A 35 -10.56 8.87 -6.40
N CYS A 36 -9.59 9.49 -5.70
CA CYS A 36 -9.35 9.29 -4.27
C CYS A 36 -10.51 9.82 -3.40
N ILE A 37 -11.09 10.96 -3.78
CA ILE A 37 -12.27 11.55 -3.12
C ILE A 37 -13.48 10.62 -3.19
N GLN A 38 -13.62 9.87 -4.30
CA GLN A 38 -14.68 8.86 -4.43
C GLN A 38 -14.53 7.70 -3.43
N ILE A 39 -13.29 7.40 -2.99
CA ILE A 39 -13.04 6.42 -1.92
C ILE A 39 -13.35 7.03 -0.56
N CYS A 40 -12.79 8.20 -0.26
CA CYS A 40 -13.10 8.94 0.95
C CYS A 40 -12.78 10.41 0.78
N ASP A 41 -13.79 11.25 0.99
CA ASP A 41 -13.66 12.69 1.01
C ASP A 41 -13.37 13.14 2.45
N PHE A 42 -12.15 13.60 2.71
CA PHE A 42 -11.75 14.22 3.97
C PHE A 42 -11.97 15.75 3.95
N GLY A 43 -12.50 16.30 2.86
CA GLY A 43 -12.62 17.73 2.60
C GLY A 43 -11.38 18.34 1.95
N LEU A 44 -11.55 19.55 1.39
CA LEU A 44 -10.53 20.25 0.60
C LEU A 44 -9.16 20.37 1.29
N PHE A 45 -9.16 20.58 2.60
CA PHE A 45 -7.92 20.74 3.37
C PHE A 45 -7.24 19.40 3.69
N TRP A 46 -8.00 18.40 4.10
CA TRP A 46 -7.44 17.13 4.58
C TRP A 46 -7.18 16.11 3.46
N ASN A 47 -7.84 16.22 2.30
CA ASN A 47 -7.62 15.30 1.18
C ASN A 47 -6.15 15.26 0.71
N PRO A 48 -5.49 16.40 0.41
CA PRO A 48 -4.08 16.38 0.01
C PRO A 48 -3.16 15.86 1.12
N ILE A 49 -3.48 16.16 2.39
CA ILE A 49 -2.69 15.70 3.53
C ILE A 49 -2.81 14.18 3.71
N PHE A 50 -4.04 13.65 3.66
CA PHE A 50 -4.27 12.23 3.86
C PHE A 50 -3.66 11.42 2.71
N TRP A 51 -4.08 11.72 1.48
CA TRP A 51 -3.67 10.94 0.32
C TRP A 51 -2.19 11.19 -0.02
N GLY A 52 -1.71 12.43 0.13
CA GLY A 52 -0.36 12.83 -0.28
C GLY A 52 0.73 12.62 0.78
N LEU A 53 0.38 12.45 2.06
CA LEU A 53 1.36 12.27 3.13
C LEU A 53 1.06 11.03 4.00
N MET A 54 -0.14 10.98 4.61
CA MET A 54 -0.48 9.90 5.56
C MET A 54 -0.50 8.52 4.88
N PHE A 55 -1.12 8.43 3.70
CA PHE A 55 -1.24 7.19 2.97
C PHE A 55 0.14 6.64 2.51
N PRO A 56 1.05 7.46 1.96
CA PRO A 56 2.43 7.04 1.71
C PRO A 56 3.18 6.53 2.93
N LEU A 57 3.05 7.21 4.08
CA LEU A 57 3.66 6.78 5.34
C LEU A 57 3.10 5.43 5.80
N PHE A 58 1.79 5.22 5.64
CA PHE A 58 1.14 3.95 5.93
C PHE A 58 1.70 2.81 5.06
N ILE A 59 1.92 3.04 3.76
CA ILE A 59 2.56 2.05 2.87
C ILE A 59 3.98 1.70 3.36
N ILE A 60 4.80 2.70 3.66
CA ILE A 60 6.18 2.50 4.16
C ILE A 60 6.16 1.66 5.45
N PHE A 61 5.24 1.98 6.37
CA PHE A 61 5.06 1.22 7.61
C PHE A 61 4.64 -0.23 7.34
N LEU A 62 3.72 -0.46 6.40
CA LEU A 62 3.29 -1.81 6.01
C LEU A 62 4.45 -2.63 5.45
N PHE A 63 5.27 -2.03 4.58
CA PHE A 63 6.46 -2.64 4.00
C PHE A 63 7.43 -3.03 5.11
N TRP A 64 7.82 -2.07 5.97
CA TRP A 64 8.72 -2.32 7.10
C TRP A 64 8.23 -3.48 7.96
N ASN A 65 6.98 -3.41 8.44
CA ASN A 65 6.43 -4.37 9.38
C ASN A 65 6.35 -5.77 8.76
N THR A 66 6.00 -5.86 7.47
CA THR A 66 5.91 -7.13 6.76
C THR A 66 7.28 -7.74 6.53
N THR A 67 8.27 -6.93 6.14
CA THR A 67 9.67 -7.36 6.00
C THR A 67 10.23 -7.86 7.32
N LYS A 68 9.99 -7.16 8.44
CA LYS A 68 10.43 -7.60 9.77
C LYS A 68 9.91 -9.01 10.08
N LYS A 69 8.64 -9.31 9.76
CA LYS A 69 8.04 -10.63 9.98
C LYS A 69 8.63 -11.71 9.06
N ILE A 70 8.92 -11.40 7.79
CA ILE A 70 9.44 -12.37 6.81
C ILE A 70 10.95 -12.60 6.98
N SER A 71 11.69 -11.65 7.55
CA SER A 71 13.14 -11.77 7.78
C SER A 71 13.56 -13.03 8.56
N PHE A 72 12.68 -13.52 9.43
CA PHE A 72 12.93 -14.73 10.23
C PHE A 72 12.78 -16.03 9.45
N SER A 73 11.96 -16.04 8.40
CA SER A 73 11.68 -17.24 7.59
C SER A 73 12.43 -17.25 6.25
N LEU A 74 13.12 -16.15 5.91
CA LEU A 74 13.70 -15.89 4.58
C LEU A 74 14.73 -16.93 4.11
N ASN A 75 15.43 -17.59 5.04
CA ASN A 75 16.39 -18.67 4.74
C ASN A 75 15.74 -20.05 4.59
N LYS A 76 14.46 -20.19 4.97
CA LYS A 76 13.75 -21.49 4.99
C LYS A 76 12.77 -21.65 3.83
N ILE A 77 12.42 -20.55 3.16
CA ILE A 77 11.41 -20.51 2.10
C ILE A 77 12.07 -20.14 0.78
N THR A 78 11.49 -20.60 -0.32
CA THR A 78 12.01 -20.28 -1.66
C THR A 78 11.80 -18.79 -1.97
N TYR A 79 12.63 -18.25 -2.87
CA TYR A 79 12.57 -16.85 -3.30
C TYR A 79 11.15 -16.41 -3.72
N PHE A 80 10.51 -17.18 -4.62
CA PHE A 80 9.16 -16.86 -5.09
C PHE A 80 8.10 -16.99 -4.00
N GLN A 81 8.27 -17.94 -3.08
CA GLN A 81 7.37 -18.10 -1.94
C GLN A 81 7.47 -16.90 -0.99
N ALA A 82 8.68 -16.39 -0.73
CA ALA A 82 8.88 -15.17 0.04
C ALA A 82 8.22 -13.96 -0.63
N CYS A 83 8.36 -13.82 -1.96
CA CYS A 83 7.78 -12.72 -2.73
C CYS A 83 6.25 -12.75 -2.68
N SER A 84 5.67 -13.92 -2.92
CA SER A 84 4.23 -14.15 -2.84
C SER A 84 3.69 -13.86 -1.43
N GLN A 85 4.35 -14.38 -0.37
CA GLN A 85 3.94 -14.12 1.01
C GLN A 85 4.03 -12.64 1.39
N PHE A 86 5.07 -11.94 0.94
CA PHE A 86 5.22 -10.50 1.18
C PHE A 86 4.11 -9.71 0.50
N SER A 87 3.92 -9.94 -0.81
CA SER A 87 2.92 -9.23 -1.60
C SER A 87 1.51 -9.49 -1.09
N PHE A 88 1.16 -10.75 -0.80
CA PHE A 88 -0.16 -11.10 -0.29
C PHE A 88 -0.46 -10.45 1.05
N ARG A 89 0.51 -10.44 1.98
CA ARG A 89 0.34 -9.83 3.31
C ARG A 89 0.13 -8.33 3.26
N ILE A 90 0.81 -7.62 2.36
CA ILE A 90 0.65 -6.18 2.20
C ILE A 90 -0.67 -5.89 1.49
N SER A 91 -0.95 -6.59 0.39
CA SER A 91 -2.18 -6.40 -0.39
C SER A 91 -3.44 -6.63 0.46
N LEU A 92 -3.46 -7.68 1.28
CA LEU A 92 -4.57 -7.95 2.20
C LEU A 92 -4.79 -6.77 3.17
N LYS A 93 -3.71 -6.23 3.76
CA LYS A 93 -3.81 -5.09 4.69
C LYS A 93 -4.25 -3.80 3.99
N LEU A 94 -3.81 -3.58 2.76
CA LEU A 94 -4.22 -2.43 1.95
C LEU A 94 -5.71 -2.51 1.62
N ILE A 95 -6.20 -3.67 1.19
CA ILE A 95 -7.63 -3.89 0.92
C ILE A 95 -8.44 -3.59 2.18
N ILE A 96 -8.09 -4.18 3.32
CA ILE A 96 -8.77 -3.93 4.60
C ILE A 96 -8.73 -2.44 4.97
N ALA A 97 -7.59 -1.77 4.79
CA ALA A 97 -7.45 -0.35 5.09
C ALA A 97 -8.36 0.51 4.20
N PHE A 98 -8.39 0.26 2.89
CA PHE A 98 -9.27 0.98 1.96
C PHE A 98 -10.74 0.80 2.30
N PHE A 99 -11.18 -0.44 2.57
CA PHE A 99 -12.55 -0.70 2.99
C PHE A 99 -12.88 -0.01 4.31
N THR A 100 -11.94 -0.01 5.27
CA THR A 100 -12.13 0.65 6.56
C THR A 100 -12.27 2.15 6.41
N ILE A 101 -11.38 2.78 5.62
CA ILE A 101 -11.42 4.22 5.32
C ILE A 101 -12.74 4.58 4.61
N TYR A 102 -13.15 3.78 3.62
CA TYR A 102 -14.42 3.98 2.90
C TYR A 102 -15.63 3.94 3.84
N ILE A 103 -15.73 2.91 4.70
CA ILE A 103 -16.83 2.76 5.64
C ILE A 103 -16.86 3.94 6.62
N ILE A 104 -15.72 4.28 7.23
CA ILE A 104 -15.60 5.40 8.16
C ILE A 104 -15.95 6.72 7.47
N GLY A 105 -15.46 6.96 6.26
CA GLY A 105 -15.75 8.16 5.47
C GLY A 105 -17.25 8.32 5.20
N LYS A 106 -17.94 7.24 4.86
CA LYS A 106 -19.41 7.24 4.69
C LYS A 106 -20.16 7.52 5.99
N PHE A 107 -19.64 7.07 7.14
CA PHE A 107 -20.22 7.40 8.45
C PHE A 107 -20.03 8.88 8.81
N ILE A 108 -18.83 9.44 8.59
CA ILE A 108 -18.48 10.82 8.99
C ILE A 108 -19.18 11.86 8.12
N ASN A 109 -19.17 11.67 6.79
CA ASN A 109 -19.77 12.64 5.86
C ASN A 109 -21.31 12.59 5.87
N GLY A 110 -21.88 11.70 6.68
CA GLY A 110 -23.30 11.42 6.74
C GLY A 110 -23.80 10.69 5.50
N PHE A 111 -24.79 9.84 5.68
CA PHE A 111 -25.67 9.47 4.57
C PHE A 111 -26.58 10.67 4.26
N SER A 112 -26.00 11.79 3.79
CA SER A 112 -26.79 12.91 3.30
C SER A 112 -27.48 12.44 2.02
N ALA A 113 -28.70 11.93 2.17
CA ALA A 113 -29.45 11.17 1.17
C ALA A 113 -29.38 11.83 -0.22
N PRO A 114 -28.52 11.34 -1.13
CA PRO A 114 -28.74 11.60 -2.54
C PRO A 114 -29.98 10.79 -2.94
N LEU A 115 -30.69 11.23 -3.98
CA LEU A 115 -31.78 10.47 -4.57
C LEU A 115 -31.36 8.99 -4.69
N GLN A 116 -32.23 8.07 -4.26
CA GLN A 116 -31.91 6.65 -4.03
C GLN A 116 -31.19 5.96 -5.21
N SER A 117 -31.39 6.46 -6.43
CA SER A 117 -30.68 6.01 -7.65
C SER A 117 -29.19 6.39 -7.68
N GLN A 118 -28.82 7.61 -7.28
CA GLN A 118 -27.42 8.08 -7.29
C GLN A 118 -26.57 7.41 -6.19
N PHE A 119 -27.22 6.95 -5.12
CA PHE A 119 -26.53 6.31 -4.02
C PHE A 119 -25.90 4.96 -4.41
N LEU A 120 -26.63 4.16 -5.20
CA LEU A 120 -26.17 2.83 -5.62
C LEU A 120 -25.00 2.96 -6.62
N ASP A 121 -25.12 3.85 -7.60
CA ASP A 121 -24.07 4.11 -8.59
C ASP A 121 -22.78 4.60 -7.93
N GLN A 122 -22.87 5.49 -6.93
CA GLN A 122 -21.71 5.99 -6.20
C GLN A 122 -21.03 4.88 -5.38
N ILE A 123 -21.80 3.99 -4.73
CA ILE A 123 -21.23 2.84 -4.00
C ILE A 123 -20.48 1.93 -4.97
N VAL A 124 -21.12 1.55 -6.08
CA VAL A 124 -20.54 0.65 -7.09
C VAL A 124 -19.25 1.25 -7.65
N PHE A 125 -19.27 2.55 -7.97
CA PHE A 125 -18.08 3.24 -8.45
C PHE A 125 -16.95 3.25 -7.41
N SER A 126 -17.27 3.56 -6.15
CA SER A 126 -16.29 3.57 -5.05
C SER A 126 -15.64 2.19 -4.84
N LEU A 127 -16.44 1.13 -4.89
CA LEU A 127 -15.96 -0.25 -4.81
C LEU A 127 -15.04 -0.61 -5.98
N LEU A 128 -15.43 -0.23 -7.20
CA LEU A 128 -14.61 -0.43 -8.39
C LEU A 128 -13.26 0.29 -8.25
N MET A 129 -13.27 1.51 -7.70
CA MET A 129 -12.05 2.29 -7.44
C MET A 129 -11.15 1.65 -6.39
N ILE A 130 -11.71 1.15 -5.28
CA ILE A 130 -10.95 0.40 -4.26
C ILE A 130 -10.31 -0.84 -4.87
N LEU A 131 -11.05 -1.60 -5.68
CA LEU A 131 -10.54 -2.79 -6.38
C LEU A 131 -9.42 -2.44 -7.34
N PHE A 132 -9.61 -1.42 -8.18
CA PHE A 132 -8.62 -0.95 -9.15
C PHE A 132 -7.32 -0.49 -8.46
N LEU A 133 -7.44 0.34 -7.42
CA LEU A 133 -6.29 0.84 -6.69
C LEU A 133 -5.55 -0.27 -5.94
N SER A 134 -6.29 -1.19 -5.33
CA SER A 134 -5.74 -2.38 -4.68
C SER A 134 -4.99 -3.26 -5.67
N PHE A 135 -5.52 -3.43 -6.88
CA PHE A 135 -4.90 -4.22 -7.94
C PHE A 135 -3.56 -3.60 -8.41
N ILE A 136 -3.54 -2.28 -8.66
CA ILE A 136 -2.30 -1.56 -9.02
C ILE A 136 -1.26 -1.71 -7.90
N LEU A 137 -1.66 -1.47 -6.65
CA LEU A 137 -0.76 -1.58 -5.51
C LEU A 137 -0.24 -3.01 -5.31
N MET A 138 -1.05 -4.02 -5.58
CA MET A 138 -0.63 -5.43 -5.54
C MET A 138 0.48 -5.71 -6.58
N ILE A 139 0.33 -5.22 -7.81
CA ILE A 139 1.36 -5.36 -8.86
C ILE A 139 2.66 -4.65 -8.44
N LEU A 140 2.57 -3.39 -8.01
CA LEU A 140 3.74 -2.61 -7.58
C LEU A 140 4.43 -3.24 -6.37
N THR A 141 3.66 -3.76 -5.41
CA THR A 141 4.18 -4.45 -4.23
C THR A 141 4.86 -5.75 -4.63
N PHE A 142 4.29 -6.51 -5.57
CA PHE A 142 4.91 -7.72 -6.09
C PHE A 142 6.25 -7.43 -6.79
N LEU A 143 6.28 -6.47 -7.71
CA LEU A 143 7.52 -6.05 -8.37
C LEU A 143 8.59 -5.60 -7.36
N SER A 144 8.19 -4.82 -6.36
CA SER A 144 9.09 -4.35 -5.30
C SER A 144 9.60 -5.50 -4.43
N SER A 145 8.76 -6.51 -4.19
CA SER A 145 9.14 -7.70 -3.41
C SER A 145 10.23 -8.52 -4.09
N LEU A 146 10.21 -8.61 -5.43
CA LEU A 146 11.23 -9.31 -6.20
C LEU A 146 12.61 -8.70 -5.94
N ILE A 147 12.71 -7.37 -6.07
CA ILE A 147 13.97 -6.65 -5.87
C ILE A 147 14.44 -6.79 -4.41
N LEU A 148 13.54 -6.56 -3.45
CA LEU A 148 13.84 -6.57 -2.02
C LEU A 148 14.34 -7.93 -1.54
N ILE A 149 13.65 -9.00 -1.89
CA ILE A 149 13.96 -10.35 -1.39
C ILE A 149 15.24 -10.86 -2.03
N LYS A 150 15.47 -10.56 -3.31
CA LYS A 150 16.71 -10.94 -4.01
C LYS A 150 17.92 -10.23 -3.38
N ALA A 151 17.80 -8.93 -3.12
CA ALA A 151 18.83 -8.16 -2.44
C ALA A 151 19.11 -8.70 -1.02
N SER A 152 18.07 -9.12 -0.30
CA SER A 152 18.20 -9.72 1.03
C SER A 152 18.95 -11.04 1.03
N GLN A 153 18.60 -11.97 0.14
CA GLN A 153 19.21 -13.30 0.08
C GLN A 153 20.68 -13.23 -0.36
N ASN A 154 21.01 -12.34 -1.31
CA ASN A 154 22.41 -12.08 -1.71
C ASN A 154 23.25 -11.52 -0.56
N THR A 155 22.68 -10.66 0.27
CA THR A 155 23.40 -10.09 1.44
C THR A 155 23.62 -11.16 2.52
N GLN A 156 22.68 -12.07 2.71
CA GLN A 156 22.79 -13.13 3.73
C GLN A 156 23.78 -14.24 3.33
N THR A 157 23.80 -14.64 2.06
CA THR A 157 24.77 -15.61 1.54
C THR A 157 26.21 -15.10 1.65
N LEU A 158 26.45 -13.82 1.34
CA LEU A 158 27.76 -13.18 1.49
C LEU A 158 28.27 -13.15 2.95
N ASN A 159 27.36 -13.05 3.93
CA ASN A 159 27.70 -13.05 5.35
C ASN A 159 27.88 -14.45 5.95
N GLN A 160 27.50 -15.51 5.23
CA GLN A 160 27.74 -16.91 5.65
C GLN A 160 29.06 -17.46 5.11
N THR A 161 29.60 -16.86 4.05
CA THR A 161 30.88 -17.24 3.41
C THR A 161 32.09 -16.44 3.91
N LYS A 162 31.87 -15.46 4.80
CA LYS A 162 32.92 -14.76 5.57
C LYS A 162 32.99 -15.31 6.98
#